data_AF-A0A947G5L6-F1
#
_entry.id   AF-A0A947G5L6-F1
#
_cell.length_a   1.000
_cell.length_b   1.000
_cell.length_c   1.000
_cell.angle_alpha   90.00
_cell.angle_beta   90.00
_cell.angle_gamma   90.00
#
_symmetry.space_group_name_H-M   'P 1'
#
loop_
_entity.id
_entity.type
_entity.pdbx_description
1 polymer ?
#
loop_
_entity_poly.entity_id
_entity_poly.type
_entity_poly.pdbx_seq_one_letter_code
_entity_poly.pdbx_strand_id
1 'polypeptide(L)'
;TQCISSQVGCALDCQFCATAKVGLFRHLNAGEIVDQVHRARALLAEVEPGRRITNIVYMGMGEPLHNFENVTKSLRLLTHELGANLSNRRITVSTVGLVTGIDKLAGEEKRPNLAVSLNASNDEVRDQIMPINRRFKIAELLAALKRFPLEKRRRITFEYVLLAGVNDSLADADRLVKLLRDFPCKVNIIPWNPHPEAPYERPSAAAIEAFQNRVKTGGLPCYLRTPRGDDIDAACGQLANRHQPGDELVPLRKRKRADAV
;
A
#
# COMPACT_ATOMS: atom_id res chain seq x y z
N THR A 1 7.13 11.52 -0.15
CA THR A 1 5.85 10.81 -0.01
C THR A 1 5.65 10.53 1.46
N GLN A 2 4.46 10.82 1.99
CA GLN A 2 4.06 10.45 3.36
C GLN A 2 3.15 9.23 3.30
N CYS A 3 3.48 8.22 4.11
CA CYS A 3 2.61 7.08 4.36
C CYS A 3 1.69 7.40 5.55
N ILE A 4 0.39 7.19 5.42
CA ILE A 4 -0.57 7.48 6.49
C ILE A 4 -1.45 6.26 6.79
N SER A 5 -1.81 6.14 8.06
CA SER A 5 -2.70 5.13 8.61
C SER A 5 -4.16 5.59 8.50
N SER A 6 -5.06 4.63 8.34
CA SER A 6 -6.51 4.84 8.29
C SER A 6 -7.24 4.22 9.49
N GLN A 7 -6.60 3.31 10.21
CA GLN A 7 -7.16 2.62 11.36
C GLN A 7 -6.06 2.43 12.43
N VAL A 8 -6.49 2.17 13.67
CA VAL A 8 -5.60 1.65 14.71
C VAL A 8 -5.67 0.12 14.63
N GLY A 9 -4.64 -0.47 14.03
CA GLY A 9 -4.63 -1.88 13.68
C GLY A 9 -5.38 -2.18 12.37
N CYS A 10 -5.71 -3.45 12.11
CA CYS A 10 -6.39 -3.88 10.88
C CYS A 10 -7.15 -5.21 11.06
N ALA A 11 -8.38 -5.30 10.55
CA ALA A 11 -9.23 -6.49 10.70
C ALA A 11 -9.09 -7.51 9.54
N LEU A 12 -8.27 -7.22 8.54
CA LEU A 12 -8.28 -7.95 7.26
C LEU A 12 -7.36 -9.17 7.24
N ASP A 13 -6.63 -9.40 8.35
CA ASP A 13 -5.86 -10.62 8.64
C ASP A 13 -4.92 -11.09 7.52
N CYS A 14 -4.24 -10.16 6.84
CA CYS A 14 -3.19 -10.51 5.88
C CYS A 14 -2.02 -11.15 6.63
N GLN A 15 -1.70 -12.40 6.33
CA GLN A 15 -0.81 -13.22 7.17
C GLN A 15 0.64 -12.72 7.22
N PHE A 16 1.07 -11.97 6.19
CA PHE A 16 2.42 -11.41 6.06
C PHE A 16 2.57 -9.98 6.62
N CYS A 17 1.54 -9.47 7.30
CA CYS A 17 1.47 -8.07 7.77
C CYS A 17 1.44 -7.99 9.29
N ALA A 18 2.38 -7.25 9.89
CA ALA A 18 2.44 -7.06 11.34
C ALA A 18 1.22 -6.31 11.88
N THR A 19 0.70 -5.30 11.14
CA THR A 19 -0.52 -4.58 11.52
C THR A 19 -1.72 -5.52 11.69
N ALA A 20 -1.82 -6.57 10.89
CA ALA A 20 -2.93 -7.52 10.97
C ALA A 20 -2.87 -8.35 12.26
N LYS A 21 -1.67 -8.66 12.76
CA LYS A 21 -1.47 -9.42 14.01
C LYS A 21 -1.88 -8.64 15.26
N VAL A 22 -1.91 -7.32 15.17
CA VAL A 22 -2.40 -6.43 16.24
C VAL A 22 -3.93 -6.47 16.38
N GLY A 23 -4.66 -6.92 15.36
CA GLY A 23 -6.12 -6.83 15.30
C GLY A 23 -6.62 -5.40 15.05
N LEU A 24 -7.95 -5.21 14.96
CA LEU A 24 -8.55 -3.88 14.79
C LEU A 24 -9.09 -3.36 16.13
N PHE A 25 -8.60 -2.19 16.55
CA PHE A 25 -9.16 -1.49 17.71
C PHE A 25 -10.29 -0.53 17.30
N ARG A 26 -9.99 0.39 16.38
CA ARG A 26 -10.97 1.37 15.88
C ARG A 26 -10.56 1.97 14.55
N HIS A 27 -11.53 2.60 13.90
CA HIS A 27 -11.28 3.51 12.80
C HIS A 27 -10.70 4.84 13.30
N LEU A 28 -9.79 5.42 12.51
CA LEU A 28 -9.38 6.80 12.71
C LEU A 28 -10.47 7.73 12.17
N ASN A 29 -10.75 8.82 12.87
CA ASN A 29 -11.59 9.87 12.31
C ASN A 29 -10.80 10.68 11.26
N ALA A 30 -11.51 11.42 10.40
CA ALA A 30 -10.88 12.19 9.34
C ALA A 30 -9.83 13.21 9.85
N GLY A 31 -10.03 13.79 11.04
CA GLY A 31 -9.09 14.72 11.66
C GLY A 31 -7.77 14.04 12.01
N GLU A 32 -7.82 12.85 12.63
CA GLU A 32 -6.65 12.05 12.97
C GLU A 32 -5.87 11.60 11.71
N ILE A 33 -6.56 11.30 10.62
CA ILE A 33 -5.93 10.95 9.34
C ILE A 33 -5.20 12.16 8.75
N VAL A 34 -5.84 13.33 8.73
CA VAL A 34 -5.27 14.57 8.19
C VAL A 34 -4.13 15.09 9.06
N ASP A 35 -4.24 14.98 10.39
CA ASP A 35 -3.23 15.44 11.34
C ASP A 35 -1.87 14.74 11.14
N GLN A 36 -1.85 13.46 10.78
CA GLN A 36 -0.62 12.75 10.41
C GLN A 36 0.18 13.50 9.32
N VAL A 37 -0.51 14.13 8.36
CA VAL A 37 0.14 14.91 7.29
C VAL A 37 0.66 16.24 7.83
N HIS A 38 -0.11 16.94 8.66
CA HIS A 38 0.32 18.23 9.23
C HIS A 38 1.49 18.06 10.19
N ARG A 39 1.44 17.05 11.07
CA ARG A 39 2.53 16.72 11.97
C ARG A 39 3.79 16.36 11.20
N ALA A 40 3.68 15.52 10.16
CA ALA A 40 4.82 15.20 9.32
C ALA A 40 5.40 16.42 8.57
N ARG A 41 4.56 17.36 8.13
CA ARG A 41 5.02 18.62 7.51
C ARG A 41 5.81 19.49 8.50
N ALA A 42 5.32 19.62 9.73
CA ALA A 42 6.00 20.39 10.77
C ALA A 42 7.38 19.78 11.09
N LEU A 43 7.42 18.47 11.37
CA LEU A 43 8.67 17.75 11.65
C LEU A 43 9.66 17.83 10.47
N LEU A 44 9.17 17.71 9.23
CA LEU A 44 10.01 17.83 8.04
C LEU A 44 10.62 19.23 7.90
N ALA A 45 9.87 20.28 8.25
CA ALA A 45 10.36 21.66 8.18
C ALA A 45 11.50 21.92 9.16
N GLU A 46 11.53 21.24 10.31
CA GLU A 46 12.61 21.33 11.30
C GLU A 46 13.91 20.69 10.80
N VAL A 47 13.83 19.53 10.13
CA VAL A 47 15.01 18.75 9.75
C VAL A 47 15.51 18.98 8.32
N GLU A 48 14.60 19.32 7.41
CA GLU A 48 14.91 19.60 6.00
C GLU A 48 14.10 20.82 5.50
N PRO A 49 14.45 22.05 5.95
CA PRO A 49 13.78 23.28 5.51
C PRO A 49 13.68 23.37 3.98
N GLY A 50 12.49 23.75 3.48
CA GLY A 50 12.21 23.86 2.05
C GLY A 50 11.75 22.56 1.37
N ARG A 51 11.98 21.39 1.96
CA ARG A 51 11.44 20.13 1.45
C ARG A 51 9.94 20.02 1.77
N ARG A 52 9.15 19.60 0.78
CA ARG A 52 7.68 19.48 0.92
C ARG A 52 7.21 18.05 0.75
N ILE A 53 6.16 17.70 1.48
CA ILE A 53 5.38 16.49 1.22
C ILE A 53 4.52 16.73 -0.01
N THR A 54 4.89 16.06 -1.11
CA THR A 54 4.21 16.19 -2.40
C THR A 54 3.22 15.06 -2.67
N ASN A 55 3.40 13.89 -2.06
CA ASN A 55 2.62 12.69 -2.33
C ASN A 55 2.16 12.05 -1.01
N ILE A 56 0.94 11.52 -1.00
CA ILE A 56 0.35 10.81 0.14
C ILE A 56 -0.03 9.40 -0.31
N VAL A 57 0.25 8.40 0.53
CA VAL A 57 -0.21 7.02 0.31
C VAL A 57 -0.91 6.50 1.56
N TYR A 58 -2.14 6.00 1.39
CA TYR A 58 -2.87 5.26 2.43
C TYR A 58 -2.38 3.81 2.41
N MET A 59 -1.17 3.61 2.93
CA MET A 59 -0.48 2.32 3.02
C MET A 59 0.14 2.11 4.42
N GLY A 60 -0.31 2.90 5.40
CA GLY A 60 0.05 2.74 6.80
C GLY A 60 -0.77 1.62 7.43
N MET A 61 -1.19 1.81 8.68
CA MET A 61 -2.04 0.85 9.37
C MET A 61 -3.50 0.93 8.88
N GLY A 62 -4.12 -0.24 8.67
CA GLY A 62 -5.54 -0.39 8.35
C GLY A 62 -5.87 -0.57 6.87
N GLU A 63 -7.11 -1.00 6.62
CA GLU A 63 -7.73 -1.05 5.28
C GLU A 63 -8.53 0.23 5.04
N PRO A 64 -8.08 1.13 4.15
CA PRO A 64 -8.74 2.42 3.92
C PRO A 64 -10.20 2.31 3.53
N LEU A 65 -10.57 1.32 2.71
CA LEU A 65 -11.96 1.19 2.24
C LEU A 65 -12.89 0.57 3.28
N HIS A 66 -12.34 -0.02 4.36
CA HIS A 66 -13.11 -0.42 5.53
C HIS A 66 -13.48 0.81 6.38
N ASN A 67 -12.65 1.86 6.37
CA ASN A 67 -12.93 3.14 7.01
C ASN A 67 -13.39 4.22 5.98
N PHE A 68 -14.31 3.84 5.10
CA PHE A 68 -14.64 4.61 3.91
C PHE A 68 -14.98 6.08 4.19
N GLU A 69 -15.94 6.36 5.09
CA GLU A 69 -16.44 7.72 5.36
C GLU A 69 -15.34 8.68 5.87
N ASN A 70 -14.47 8.21 6.77
CA ASN A 70 -13.40 9.05 7.28
C ASN A 70 -12.29 9.24 6.25
N VAL A 71 -12.00 8.22 5.42
CA VAL A 71 -11.01 8.31 4.33
C VAL A 71 -11.50 9.24 3.23
N THR A 72 -12.75 9.18 2.80
CA THR A 72 -13.27 10.11 1.78
C THR A 72 -13.33 11.54 2.31
N LYS A 73 -13.71 11.74 3.58
CA LYS A 73 -13.64 13.05 4.23
C LYS A 73 -12.21 13.57 4.33
N SER A 74 -11.22 12.74 4.69
CA SER A 74 -9.81 13.15 4.72
C SER A 74 -9.26 13.48 3.33
N LEU A 75 -9.66 12.74 2.29
CA LEU A 75 -9.31 13.08 0.91
C LEU A 75 -9.83 14.47 0.52
N ARG A 76 -11.08 14.79 0.85
CA ARG A 76 -11.67 16.13 0.59
C ARG A 76 -10.88 17.21 1.32
N LEU A 77 -10.56 17.01 2.62
CA LEU A 77 -9.77 17.98 3.41
C LEU A 77 -8.34 18.18 2.87
N LEU A 78 -7.66 17.10 2.49
CA LEU A 78 -6.28 17.17 1.97
C LEU A 78 -6.20 17.83 0.59
N THR A 79 -7.27 17.73 -0.20
CA THR A 79 -7.33 18.27 -1.57
C THR A 79 -8.02 19.63 -1.64
N HIS A 80 -8.64 20.10 -0.55
CA HIS A 80 -9.27 21.41 -0.48
C HIS A 80 -8.22 22.52 -0.58
N GLU A 81 -8.59 23.63 -1.25
CA GLU A 81 -7.71 24.78 -1.50
C GLU A 81 -7.26 25.46 -0.19
N LEU A 82 -8.17 25.56 0.79
CA LEU A 82 -7.88 26.02 2.15
C LEU A 82 -7.23 24.96 3.05
N GLY A 83 -7.14 23.71 2.58
CA GLY A 83 -6.56 22.59 3.32
C GLY A 83 -5.10 22.37 2.99
N ALA A 84 -4.70 21.11 2.79
CA ALA A 84 -3.33 20.79 2.39
C ALA A 84 -3.03 21.12 0.91
N ASN A 85 -4.06 21.49 0.13
CA ASN A 85 -4.06 21.82 -1.29
C ASN A 85 -3.23 20.85 -2.15
N LEU A 86 -3.39 19.56 -1.87
CA LEU A 86 -2.72 18.50 -2.62
C LEU A 86 -3.53 18.14 -3.86
N SER A 87 -2.86 17.95 -4.99
CA SER A 87 -3.51 17.37 -6.16
C SER A 87 -3.94 15.94 -5.85
N ASN A 88 -5.19 15.60 -6.19
CA ASN A 88 -5.71 14.24 -6.02
C ASN A 88 -4.89 13.18 -6.78
N ARG A 89 -4.21 13.60 -7.86
CA ARG A 89 -3.28 12.75 -8.63
C ARG A 89 -2.01 12.38 -7.88
N ARG A 90 -1.72 13.02 -6.75
CA ARG A 90 -0.58 12.72 -5.88
C ARG A 90 -0.97 11.94 -4.63
N ILE A 91 -2.24 11.58 -4.50
CA ILE A 91 -2.75 10.74 -3.42
C ILE A 91 -3.05 9.36 -3.97
N THR A 92 -2.61 8.32 -3.27
CA THR A 92 -2.93 6.92 -3.60
C THR A 92 -3.63 6.26 -2.43
N VAL A 93 -4.79 5.67 -2.68
CA VAL A 93 -5.48 4.78 -1.75
C VAL A 93 -5.15 3.35 -2.13
N SER A 94 -4.60 2.59 -1.19
CA SER A 94 -4.40 1.14 -1.34
C SER A 94 -5.55 0.38 -0.72
N THR A 95 -5.91 -0.78 -1.28
CA THR A 95 -6.90 -1.68 -0.70
C THR A 95 -6.47 -3.14 -0.83
N VAL A 96 -6.85 -3.98 0.13
CA VAL A 96 -6.72 -5.45 0.06
C VAL A 96 -7.72 -6.10 -0.89
N GLY A 97 -8.53 -5.31 -1.60
CA GLY A 97 -9.54 -5.80 -2.54
C GLY A 97 -10.93 -5.90 -1.93
N LEU A 98 -11.31 -4.94 -1.08
CA LEU A 98 -12.68 -4.84 -0.56
C LEU A 98 -13.59 -4.35 -1.70
N VAL A 99 -14.19 -5.28 -2.44
CA VAL A 99 -14.99 -5.03 -3.67
C VAL A 99 -16.08 -3.99 -3.44
N THR A 100 -16.84 -4.12 -2.35
CA THR A 100 -17.89 -3.16 -1.99
C THR A 100 -17.35 -1.74 -1.76
N GLY A 101 -16.14 -1.63 -1.21
CA GLY A 101 -15.46 -0.35 -1.02
C GLY A 101 -14.95 0.25 -2.33
N ILE A 102 -14.47 -0.60 -3.26
CA ILE A 102 -14.03 -0.18 -4.59
C ILE A 102 -15.22 0.38 -5.38
N ASP A 103 -16.36 -0.30 -5.36
CA ASP A 103 -17.58 0.14 -6.04
C ASP A 103 -18.11 1.47 -5.43
N LYS A 104 -18.06 1.64 -4.10
CA LYS A 104 -18.37 2.93 -3.47
C LYS A 104 -17.41 4.04 -3.91
N LEU A 105 -16.10 3.78 -3.91
CA LEU A 105 -15.09 4.76 -4.32
C LEU A 105 -15.24 5.14 -5.81
N ALA A 106 -15.69 4.20 -6.65
CA ALA A 106 -15.95 4.45 -8.06
C ALA A 106 -17.03 5.52 -8.29
N GLY A 107 -17.98 5.65 -7.35
CA GLY A 107 -19.06 6.64 -7.39
C GLY A 107 -18.67 8.05 -6.90
N GLU A 108 -17.46 8.23 -6.32
CA GLU A 108 -17.00 9.55 -5.89
C GLU A 108 -16.62 10.43 -7.08
N GLU A 109 -16.98 11.71 -7.01
CA GLU A 109 -16.67 12.70 -8.05
C GLU A 109 -15.15 12.82 -8.28
N LYS A 110 -14.39 12.99 -7.20
CA LYS A 110 -12.94 13.18 -7.20
C LYS A 110 -12.22 11.96 -6.64
N ARG A 111 -11.57 11.19 -7.52
CA ARG A 111 -10.98 9.89 -7.17
C ARG A 111 -9.45 9.92 -7.03
N PRO A 112 -8.88 9.39 -5.93
CA PRO A 112 -7.43 9.26 -5.75
C PRO A 112 -6.87 8.19 -6.68
N ASN A 113 -5.55 8.04 -6.77
CA ASN A 113 -4.99 6.86 -7.44
C ASN A 113 -5.37 5.61 -6.66
N LEU A 114 -5.62 4.51 -7.37
CA LEU A 114 -5.97 3.24 -6.76
C LEU A 114 -4.77 2.28 -6.86
N ALA A 115 -4.36 1.79 -5.70
CA ALA A 115 -3.48 0.63 -5.57
C ALA A 115 -4.27 -0.55 -5.00
N VAL A 116 -3.94 -1.76 -5.44
CA VAL A 116 -4.62 -2.99 -5.03
C VAL A 116 -3.55 -3.99 -4.59
N SER A 117 -3.63 -4.44 -3.35
CA SER A 117 -2.79 -5.50 -2.82
C SER A 117 -3.33 -6.84 -3.34
N LEU A 118 -2.72 -7.33 -4.42
CA LEU A 118 -3.12 -8.59 -5.05
C LEU A 118 -2.42 -9.79 -4.40
N ASN A 119 -1.09 -9.70 -4.31
CA ASN A 119 -0.17 -10.61 -3.61
C ASN A 119 -0.24 -12.11 -3.96
N ALA A 120 -1.07 -12.54 -4.90
CA ALA A 120 -1.09 -13.92 -5.38
C ALA A 120 -1.67 -13.97 -6.79
N SER A 121 -1.25 -14.98 -7.56
CA SER A 121 -1.66 -15.17 -8.96
C SER A 121 -2.85 -16.12 -9.14
N ASN A 122 -3.31 -16.75 -8.05
CA ASN A 122 -4.44 -17.68 -8.00
C ASN A 122 -5.18 -17.57 -6.65
N ASP A 123 -6.41 -18.09 -6.59
CA ASP A 123 -7.27 -17.98 -5.41
C ASP A 123 -6.78 -18.87 -4.25
N GLU A 124 -6.14 -20.00 -4.53
CA GLU A 124 -5.67 -20.95 -3.51
C GLU A 124 -4.60 -20.32 -2.61
N VAL A 125 -3.58 -19.70 -3.22
CA VAL A 125 -2.53 -18.99 -2.48
C VAL A 125 -3.13 -17.75 -1.84
N ARG A 126 -3.98 -17.00 -2.56
CA ARG A 126 -4.55 -15.76 -2.02
C ARG A 126 -5.44 -16.01 -0.80
N ASP A 127 -6.21 -17.10 -0.77
CA ASP A 127 -7.02 -17.51 0.39
C ASP A 127 -6.17 -17.82 1.63
N GLN A 128 -4.92 -18.27 1.45
CA GLN A 128 -4.00 -18.56 2.54
C GLN A 128 -3.40 -17.28 3.11
N ILE A 129 -2.90 -16.39 2.24
CA ILE A 129 -2.14 -15.20 2.69
C ILE A 129 -3.01 -13.95 2.91
N MET A 130 -4.19 -13.88 2.30
CA MET A 130 -5.14 -12.75 2.34
C MET A 130 -6.59 -13.26 2.49
N PRO A 131 -7.07 -13.56 3.71
CA PRO A 131 -8.38 -14.18 3.95
C PRO A 131 -9.59 -13.47 3.32
N ILE A 132 -9.48 -12.16 3.06
CA ILE A 132 -10.50 -11.39 2.30
C ILE A 132 -10.84 -12.03 0.94
N ASN A 133 -9.91 -12.79 0.35
CA ASN A 133 -10.14 -13.49 -0.92
C ASN A 133 -11.24 -14.55 -0.85
N ARG A 134 -11.47 -15.15 0.32
CA ARG A 134 -12.58 -16.10 0.51
C ARG A 134 -13.94 -15.44 0.34
N ARG A 135 -14.02 -14.14 0.67
CA ARG A 135 -15.22 -13.32 0.47
C ARG A 135 -15.31 -12.76 -0.95
N PHE A 136 -14.19 -12.26 -1.47
CA PHE A 136 -14.08 -11.63 -2.79
C PHE A 136 -12.93 -12.25 -3.57
N LYS A 137 -13.26 -13.25 -4.39
CA LYS A 137 -12.29 -13.97 -5.21
C LYS A 137 -11.61 -13.04 -6.22
N ILE A 138 -10.45 -13.44 -6.74
CA ILE A 138 -9.68 -12.62 -7.69
C ILE A 138 -10.54 -12.20 -8.88
N ALA A 139 -11.36 -13.11 -9.43
CA ALA A 139 -12.23 -12.79 -10.56
C ALA A 139 -13.24 -11.66 -10.23
N GLU A 140 -13.83 -11.68 -9.04
CA GLU A 140 -14.77 -10.65 -8.57
C GLU A 140 -14.06 -9.32 -8.32
N LEU A 141 -12.87 -9.36 -7.71
CA LEU A 141 -12.01 -8.19 -7.54
C LEU A 141 -11.69 -7.53 -8.89
N LEU A 142 -11.24 -8.33 -9.86
CA LEU A 142 -10.92 -7.83 -11.20
C LEU A 142 -12.16 -7.28 -11.91
N ALA A 143 -13.34 -7.90 -11.74
CA ALA A 143 -14.59 -7.38 -12.29
C ALA A 143 -14.93 -6.00 -11.70
N ALA A 144 -14.74 -5.79 -10.39
CA ALA A 144 -14.92 -4.49 -9.75
C ALA A 144 -13.94 -3.44 -10.29
N LEU A 145 -12.67 -3.82 -10.47
CA LEU A 145 -11.65 -2.93 -11.02
C LEU A 145 -11.91 -2.56 -12.49
N LYS A 146 -12.54 -3.44 -13.28
CA LYS A 146 -12.98 -3.10 -14.65
C LYS A 146 -14.09 -2.04 -14.65
N ARG A 147 -14.97 -2.05 -13.64
CA ARG A 147 -16.03 -1.05 -13.48
C ARG A 147 -15.51 0.27 -12.90
N PHE A 148 -14.35 0.27 -12.23
CA PHE A 148 -13.76 1.46 -11.64
C PHE A 148 -13.34 2.46 -12.74
N PRO A 149 -13.94 3.66 -12.84
CA PRO A 149 -13.68 4.52 -13.98
C PRO A 149 -12.29 5.16 -13.88
N LEU A 150 -11.44 4.90 -14.85
CA LEU A 150 -10.07 5.43 -14.93
C LEU A 150 -9.99 6.58 -15.95
N GLU A 151 -9.52 7.74 -15.52
CA GLU A 151 -9.20 8.83 -16.45
C GLU A 151 -8.12 8.40 -17.46
N LYS A 152 -8.12 9.03 -18.64
CA LYS A 152 -7.11 8.80 -19.69
C LYS A 152 -5.70 8.90 -19.09
N ARG A 153 -4.86 7.88 -19.36
CA ARG A 153 -3.49 7.69 -18.85
C ARG A 153 -3.35 7.29 -17.37
N ARG A 154 -4.42 7.22 -16.58
CA ARG A 154 -4.34 6.63 -15.24
C ARG A 154 -4.23 5.11 -15.37
N ARG A 155 -3.58 4.51 -14.37
CA ARG A 155 -3.33 3.08 -14.28
C ARG A 155 -3.60 2.63 -12.85
N ILE A 156 -4.24 1.48 -12.69
CA ILE A 156 -4.31 0.82 -11.39
C ILE A 156 -2.92 0.27 -11.08
N THR A 157 -2.49 0.41 -9.83
CA THR A 157 -1.23 -0.17 -9.37
C THR A 157 -1.54 -1.45 -8.63
N PHE A 158 -1.06 -2.59 -9.11
CA PHE A 158 -1.12 -3.83 -8.35
C PHE A 158 0.15 -3.95 -7.51
N GLU A 159 -0.01 -3.98 -6.19
CA GLU A 159 1.08 -4.29 -5.28
C GLU A 159 1.13 -5.82 -5.11
N TYR A 160 2.33 -6.38 -5.24
CA TYR A 160 2.58 -7.82 -5.14
C TYR A 160 3.78 -8.06 -4.21
N VAL A 161 3.50 -8.42 -2.96
CA VAL A 161 4.51 -8.83 -2.00
C VAL A 161 5.03 -10.22 -2.39
N LEU A 162 6.34 -10.35 -2.57
CA LEU A 162 6.98 -11.64 -2.83
C LEU A 162 7.39 -12.31 -1.52
N LEU A 163 6.90 -13.53 -1.33
CA LEU A 163 7.10 -14.42 -0.20
C LEU A 163 7.79 -15.69 -0.72
N ALA A 164 8.96 -16.00 -0.16
CA ALA A 164 9.82 -17.08 -0.64
C ALA A 164 9.08 -18.43 -0.60
N GLY A 165 9.05 -19.13 -1.73
CA GLY A 165 8.45 -20.46 -1.84
C GLY A 165 6.91 -20.48 -1.78
N VAL A 166 6.25 -19.31 -1.69
CA VAL A 166 4.79 -19.21 -1.57
C VAL A 166 4.16 -18.65 -2.84
N ASN A 167 4.70 -17.56 -3.38
CA ASN A 167 4.09 -16.84 -4.50
C ASN A 167 5.12 -16.21 -5.46
N ASP A 168 6.39 -16.65 -5.38
CA ASP A 168 7.55 -16.07 -6.06
C ASP A 168 8.11 -16.95 -7.18
N SER A 169 7.39 -17.99 -7.61
CA SER A 169 7.82 -18.84 -8.71
C SER A 169 7.67 -18.15 -10.08
N LEU A 170 8.42 -18.60 -11.09
CA LEU A 170 8.22 -18.09 -12.46
C LEU A 170 6.84 -18.46 -13.03
N ALA A 171 6.26 -19.57 -12.57
CA ALA A 171 4.89 -19.95 -12.92
C ALA A 171 3.86 -18.99 -12.31
N ASP A 172 4.11 -18.44 -11.12
CA ASP A 172 3.30 -17.36 -10.54
C ASP A 172 3.39 -16.09 -11.37
N ALA A 173 4.59 -15.72 -11.83
CA ALA A 173 4.79 -14.58 -12.71
C ALA A 173 4.01 -14.74 -14.02
N ASP A 174 4.01 -15.93 -14.62
CA ASP A 174 3.28 -16.22 -15.85
C ASP A 174 1.75 -16.13 -15.67
N ARG A 175 1.24 -16.67 -14.55
CA ARG A 175 -0.16 -16.53 -14.18
C ARG A 175 -0.53 -15.07 -13.95
N LEU A 176 0.31 -14.30 -13.25
CA LEU A 176 0.11 -12.88 -13.01
C LEU A 176 0.04 -12.08 -14.31
N VAL A 177 0.95 -12.35 -15.26
CA VAL A 177 0.94 -11.74 -16.60
C VAL A 177 -0.36 -12.03 -17.32
N LYS A 178 -0.78 -13.30 -17.34
CA LYS A 178 -2.05 -13.72 -17.97
C LYS A 178 -3.26 -13.03 -17.32
N LEU A 179 -3.26 -12.93 -15.99
CA LEU A 179 -4.36 -12.38 -15.20
C LEU A 179 -4.58 -10.88 -15.48
N LEU A 180 -3.50 -10.12 -15.65
CA LEU A 180 -3.55 -8.65 -15.74
C LEU A 180 -3.36 -8.08 -17.15
N ARG A 181 -3.17 -8.93 -18.16
CA ARG A 181 -2.88 -8.53 -19.55
C ARG A 181 -3.85 -7.48 -20.11
N ASP A 182 -5.14 -7.63 -19.82
CA ASP A 182 -6.19 -6.77 -20.37
C ASP A 182 -6.51 -5.57 -19.45
N PHE A 183 -5.72 -5.35 -18.40
CA PHE A 183 -5.91 -4.22 -17.50
C PHE A 183 -4.93 -3.09 -17.81
N PRO A 184 -5.39 -1.83 -17.88
CA PRO A 184 -4.50 -0.67 -17.89
C PRO A 184 -3.88 -0.51 -16.50
N CYS A 185 -2.83 -1.28 -16.24
CA CYS A 185 -2.20 -1.37 -14.93
C CYS A 185 -0.67 -1.31 -14.98
N LYS A 186 -0.09 -1.30 -13.79
CA LYS A 186 1.33 -1.55 -13.53
C LYS A 186 1.45 -2.40 -12.28
N VAL A 187 2.52 -3.17 -12.18
CA VAL A 187 2.81 -4.03 -11.04
C VAL A 187 3.98 -3.45 -10.25
N ASN A 188 3.81 -3.33 -8.94
CA ASN A 188 4.88 -3.04 -8.00
C ASN A 188 5.19 -4.32 -7.23
N ILE A 189 6.37 -4.87 -7.48
CA ILE A 189 6.91 -5.99 -6.70
C ILE A 189 7.50 -5.42 -5.41
N ILE A 190 7.08 -5.98 -4.28
CA ILE A 190 7.59 -5.63 -2.96
C ILE A 190 8.31 -6.86 -2.40
N PRO A 191 9.64 -6.87 -2.30
CA PRO A 191 10.32 -7.86 -1.49
C PRO A 191 9.79 -7.78 -0.06
N TRP A 192 9.33 -8.90 0.50
CA TRP A 192 8.74 -8.89 1.83
C TRP A 192 9.74 -8.37 2.87
N ASN A 193 9.23 -7.54 3.80
CA ASN A 193 10.01 -6.98 4.91
C ASN A 193 9.75 -7.87 6.13
N PRO A 194 10.76 -8.58 6.66
CA PRO A 194 10.56 -9.52 7.75
C PRO A 194 10.05 -8.87 9.03
N HIS A 195 9.28 -9.63 9.80
CA HIS A 195 8.86 -9.29 11.16
C HIS A 195 8.59 -10.58 11.96
N PRO A 196 8.77 -10.58 13.30
CA PRO A 196 8.79 -11.80 14.11
C PRO A 196 7.47 -12.59 14.16
N GLU A 197 6.34 -11.95 13.90
CA GLU A 197 5.00 -12.56 14.01
C GLU A 197 4.53 -13.31 12.75
N ALA A 198 5.32 -13.29 11.67
CA ALA A 198 4.95 -13.90 10.40
C ALA A 198 5.89 -15.06 10.01
N PRO A 199 5.34 -16.20 9.54
CA PRO A 199 6.11 -17.41 9.21
C PRO A 199 6.66 -17.39 7.78
N TYR A 200 6.92 -16.20 7.22
CA TYR A 200 7.37 -16.06 5.84
C TYR A 200 8.84 -15.70 5.78
N GLU A 201 9.40 -15.81 4.58
CA GLU A 201 10.76 -15.42 4.28
C GLU A 201 10.80 -14.50 3.06
N ARG A 202 11.83 -13.65 3.02
CA ARG A 202 12.10 -12.81 1.87
C ARG A 202 12.83 -13.65 0.80
N PRO A 203 12.37 -13.67 -0.45
CA PRO A 203 13.09 -14.39 -1.50
C PRO A 203 14.50 -13.84 -1.73
N SER A 204 15.37 -14.67 -2.30
CA SER A 204 16.70 -14.25 -2.71
C SER A 204 16.64 -13.13 -3.76
N ALA A 205 17.69 -12.30 -3.82
CA ALA A 205 17.77 -11.22 -4.81
C ALA A 205 17.63 -11.75 -6.25
N ALA A 206 18.23 -12.91 -6.54
CA ALA A 206 18.14 -13.58 -7.84
C ALA A 206 16.70 -14.02 -8.16
N ALA A 207 15.95 -14.56 -7.20
CA ALA A 207 14.55 -14.95 -7.40
C ALA A 207 13.66 -13.72 -7.66
N ILE A 208 13.86 -12.63 -6.90
CA ILE A 208 13.14 -11.36 -7.08
C ILE A 208 13.39 -10.80 -8.49
N GLU A 209 14.65 -10.76 -8.92
CA GLU A 209 15.04 -10.27 -10.24
C GLU A 209 14.46 -11.14 -11.35
N ALA A 210 14.55 -12.47 -11.23
CA ALA A 210 14.00 -13.41 -12.19
C ALA A 210 12.48 -13.26 -12.33
N PHE A 211 11.75 -13.17 -11.20
CA PHE A 211 10.31 -12.92 -11.20
C PHE A 211 9.98 -11.58 -11.87
N GLN A 212 10.67 -10.50 -11.50
CA GLN A 212 10.45 -9.19 -12.10
C GLN A 212 10.69 -9.21 -13.62
N ASN A 213 11.80 -9.80 -14.06
CA ASN A 213 12.14 -9.89 -15.48
C ASN A 213 11.12 -10.72 -16.23
N ARG A 214 10.58 -11.78 -15.63
CA ARG A 214 9.51 -12.58 -16.22
C ARG A 214 8.23 -11.77 -16.42
N VAL A 215 7.82 -10.99 -15.41
CA VAL A 215 6.65 -10.11 -15.53
C VAL A 215 6.85 -9.01 -16.60
N LYS A 216 8.03 -8.38 -16.64
CA LYS A 216 8.39 -7.36 -17.64
C LYS A 216 8.37 -7.91 -19.06
N THR A 217 9.04 -9.05 -19.28
CA THR A 217 9.11 -9.71 -20.61
C THR A 217 7.75 -10.25 -21.06
N GLY A 218 6.86 -10.56 -20.11
CA GLY A 218 5.45 -10.87 -20.36
C GLY A 218 4.58 -9.67 -20.79
N GLY A 219 5.14 -8.45 -20.83
CA GLY A 219 4.46 -7.25 -21.35
C GLY A 219 3.79 -6.37 -20.28
N LEU A 220 3.96 -6.67 -18.99
CA LEU A 220 3.43 -5.83 -17.91
C LEU A 220 4.47 -4.83 -17.41
N PRO A 221 4.16 -3.53 -17.31
CA PRO A 221 5.01 -2.55 -16.63
C PRO A 221 5.22 -2.97 -15.17
N CYS A 222 6.45 -3.30 -14.80
CA CYS A 222 6.76 -3.86 -13.49
C CYS A 222 7.94 -3.13 -12.84
N TYR A 223 7.77 -2.72 -11.59
CA TYR A 223 8.76 -1.96 -10.81
C TYR A 223 9.08 -2.70 -9.52
N LEU A 224 10.34 -2.60 -9.08
CA LEU A 224 10.77 -3.14 -7.80
C LEU A 224 10.72 -2.02 -6.77
N ARG A 225 9.99 -2.23 -5.68
CA ARG A 225 9.91 -1.26 -4.60
C ARG A 225 11.11 -1.43 -3.68
N THR A 226 11.98 -0.42 -3.63
CA THR A 226 13.09 -0.38 -2.67
C THR A 226 12.53 -0.26 -1.24
N PRO A 227 12.90 -1.16 -0.32
CA PRO A 227 12.57 -1.01 1.10
C PRO A 227 13.09 0.32 1.63
N ARG A 228 12.31 0.98 2.49
CA ARG A 228 12.69 2.22 3.18
C ARG A 228 12.23 2.13 4.62
N GLY A 229 13.14 2.42 5.56
CA GLY A 229 12.84 2.41 6.99
C GLY A 229 12.76 1.01 7.61
N ASP A 230 13.31 -0.01 6.95
CA ASP A 230 13.38 -1.38 7.49
C ASP A 230 14.22 -1.44 8.79
N ASP A 231 15.24 -0.57 8.89
CA ASP A 231 16.11 -0.42 10.06
C ASP A 231 15.39 0.13 11.30
N ILE A 232 14.14 0.58 11.16
CA ILE A 232 13.34 1.22 12.21
C ILE A 232 11.88 0.72 12.21
N ASP A 233 11.62 -0.49 11.68
CA ASP A 233 10.28 -1.10 11.61
C ASP A 233 9.23 -0.23 10.89
N ALA A 234 9.65 0.61 9.94
CA ALA A 234 8.80 1.54 9.20
C ALA A 234 8.59 1.13 7.73
N ALA A 235 9.12 -0.02 7.30
CA ALA A 235 8.85 -0.52 5.96
C ALA A 235 7.40 -1.02 5.84
N CYS A 236 6.95 -1.22 4.59
CA CYS A 236 5.58 -1.65 4.33
C CYS A 236 5.30 -3.00 4.98
N GLY A 237 4.28 -3.05 5.85
CA GLY A 237 3.88 -4.25 6.58
C GLY A 237 4.45 -4.37 8.00
N GLN A 238 5.38 -3.52 8.44
CA GLN A 238 6.01 -3.62 9.77
C GLN A 238 5.32 -2.78 10.87
N LEU A 239 4.41 -1.88 10.50
CA LEU A 239 3.75 -0.97 11.45
C LEU A 239 2.82 -1.73 12.41
N ALA A 240 3.29 -2.01 13.62
CA ALA A 240 2.56 -2.77 14.64
C ALA A 240 2.35 -2.01 15.96
N ASN A 241 2.73 -0.73 16.04
CA ASN A 241 2.62 0.09 17.25
C ASN A 241 3.16 -0.63 18.51
N ARG A 242 4.34 -1.26 18.38
CA ARG A 242 4.99 -2.04 19.45
C ARG A 242 5.49 -1.18 20.61
N HIS A 243 5.58 0.14 20.41
CA HIS A 243 6.07 1.08 21.41
C HIS A 243 5.06 1.32 22.51
N GLN A 244 5.52 1.30 23.76
CA GLN A 244 4.74 1.64 24.93
C GLN A 244 4.78 3.15 25.19
N PRO A 245 3.76 3.72 25.86
CA PRO A 245 3.83 5.10 26.35
C PRO A 245 5.07 5.29 27.24
N GLY A 246 6.00 6.14 26.82
CA GLY A 246 7.26 6.40 27.53
C GLY A 246 8.51 5.87 26.81
N ASP A 247 8.35 5.05 25.77
CA ASP A 247 9.47 4.65 24.92
C ASP A 247 10.07 5.86 24.20
N GLU A 248 11.41 5.89 24.08
CA GLU A 248 12.09 6.89 23.26
C GLU A 248 11.68 6.72 21.79
N LEU A 249 11.14 7.79 21.21
CA LEU A 249 10.82 7.82 19.78
C LEU A 249 12.10 7.82 18.95
N VAL A 250 12.05 7.16 17.79
CA VAL A 250 13.16 7.19 16.82
C VAL A 250 13.48 8.65 16.46
N PRO A 251 14.71 9.14 16.71
CA PRO A 251 15.06 10.53 16.48
C PRO A 251 15.03 10.85 14.98
N LEU A 252 14.57 12.06 14.64
CA LEU A 252 14.54 12.50 13.25
C LEU A 252 15.98 12.61 12.70
N ARG A 253 16.28 11.84 11.66
CA ARG A 253 17.58 11.88 10.99
C ARG A 253 17.56 12.91 9.88
N LYS A 254 18.51 13.85 9.88
CA LYS A 254 18.80 14.66 8.69
C LYS A 254 19.34 13.74 7.60
N ARG A 255 18.81 13.86 6.38
CA ARG A 255 19.37 13.15 5.24
C ARG A 255 20.83 13.60 5.08
N LYS A 256 21.79 12.67 5.11
CA LYS A 256 23.14 12.99 4.61
C LYS A 256 22.95 13.50 3.19
N ARG A 257 23.38 14.73 2.89
CA ARG A 257 23.44 15.19 1.50
C ARG A 257 24.19 14.08 0.76
N ALA A 258 23.56 13.47 -0.23
CA ALA A 258 24.34 12.67 -1.15
C ALA A 258 25.36 13.65 -1.72
N ASP A 259 26.65 13.35 -1.56
CA ASP A 259 27.68 14.10 -2.25
C ASP A 259 27.24 14.20 -3.71
N ALA A 260 27.15 15.44 -4.20
CA ALA A 260 26.80 15.68 -5.58
C ALA A 260 27.88 15.00 -6.44
N VAL A 261 27.49 13.90 -7.09
CA VAL A 261 28.22 13.33 -8.23
C VAL A 261 27.47 13.76 -9.48
#